data_AF-A0A9P9PL83-F1
#
_entry.id   AF-A0A9P9PL83-F1
#
_cell.length_a   1.000
_cell.length_b   1.000
_cell.length_c   1.000
_cell.angle_alpha   90.00
_cell.angle_beta   90.00
_cell.angle_gamma   90.00
#
_symmetry.space_group_name_H-M   'P 1'
#
loop_
_entity.id
_entity.type
_entity.pdbx_description
1 polymer ?
#
loop_
_entity_poly.entity_id
_entity_poly.type
_entity_poly.pdbx_seq_one_letter_code
_entity_poly.pdbx_strand_id
1 'polypeptide(L)'
;MKLTNFLGVALFAQHTFAHPGESAEEVAQEAAVRRAYLAANERSLAHCADSLKARGNDVAMHKRRAALIEAARAETSTQPYLQERDLDDVININHRSNLTGISPNSTPGTLFSGMNSCVLSPEVTEGPYWVGGELVRENITDGQKGVPLTLHVQLVDIKTCKPIPEVYLEIWHCNSTGVYSGVVASGNGNSNDKSNINTTFHRGLQQSDAEGVVKFRTTFPGHYTGRATHIHVMSTVDATENKNNTITGGSVTHVGQMFFDQGLITQVEKEAPYTNNRQELTTNAKDGILAQEAKTTDPFIEYVMLGDKISDGIFGWLAFGIDTSASQQVSAAGVLTGTGGASAGGDARTSGASSTGTLPASRSMVSSTMAMTVSLSAATSLAAWNWW
;
A
#
# COMPACT_ATOMS: atom_id res chain seq x y z
N MET A 1 19.07 52.28 -29.18
CA MET A 1 18.20 51.90 -28.05
C MET A 1 17.50 50.60 -28.40
N LYS A 2 17.97 49.49 -27.80
CA LYS A 2 17.28 48.20 -27.79
C LYS A 2 16.42 48.16 -26.53
N LEU A 3 15.22 47.57 -26.61
CA LEU A 3 14.66 46.66 -25.60
C LEU A 3 13.33 46.12 -26.11
N THR A 4 13.39 44.94 -26.70
CA THR A 4 12.28 44.05 -27.00
C THR A 4 11.85 43.35 -25.71
N ASN A 5 10.60 43.55 -25.28
CA ASN A 5 9.98 42.83 -24.18
C ASN A 5 9.73 41.37 -24.58
N PHE A 6 10.50 40.44 -24.01
CA PHE A 6 10.10 39.04 -23.92
C PHE A 6 9.18 38.89 -22.70
N LEU A 7 7.89 38.62 -22.92
CA LEU A 7 7.06 38.01 -21.90
C LEU A 7 7.54 36.56 -21.73
N GLY A 8 8.28 36.30 -20.66
CA GLY A 8 8.56 34.94 -20.21
C GLY A 8 7.29 34.34 -19.61
N VAL A 9 6.74 33.33 -20.27
CA VAL A 9 5.76 32.43 -19.65
C VAL A 9 6.53 31.61 -18.61
N ALA A 10 6.43 32.00 -17.34
CA ALA A 10 6.88 31.16 -16.24
C ALA A 10 5.92 29.97 -16.15
N LEU A 11 6.32 28.83 -16.71
CA LEU A 11 5.77 27.52 -16.36
C LEU A 11 6.08 27.29 -14.89
N PHE A 12 5.15 27.62 -14.00
CA PHE A 12 5.14 27.06 -12.66
C PHE A 12 4.95 25.56 -12.80
N ALA A 13 6.03 24.79 -12.69
CA ALA A 13 5.92 23.38 -12.39
C ALA A 13 5.17 23.28 -11.06
N GLN A 14 3.91 22.84 -11.11
CA GLN A 14 3.17 22.46 -9.91
C GLN A 14 3.90 21.25 -9.33
N HIS A 15 4.68 21.48 -8.28
CA HIS A 15 5.29 20.42 -7.51
C HIS A 15 4.17 19.81 -6.66
N THR A 16 3.64 18.67 -7.08
CA THR A 16 2.73 17.87 -6.26
C THR A 16 3.57 17.14 -5.23
N PHE A 17 3.59 17.62 -3.99
CA PHE A 17 4.18 16.87 -2.89
C PHE A 17 3.22 15.73 -2.51
N ALA A 18 3.71 14.49 -2.51
CA ALA A 18 2.93 13.33 -2.11
C ALA A 18 2.72 13.28 -0.59
N HIS A 19 3.53 13.96 0.21
CA HIS A 19 3.26 14.19 1.63
C HIS A 19 3.81 15.57 2.09
N PRO A 20 3.20 16.23 3.09
CA PRO A 20 3.75 17.44 3.69
C PRO A 20 5.16 17.19 4.27
N GLY A 21 6.16 17.86 3.71
CA GLY A 21 7.55 17.76 4.16
C GLY A 21 8.44 16.82 3.35
N GLU A 22 7.90 16.10 2.36
CA GLU A 22 8.73 15.37 1.39
C GLU A 22 9.46 16.31 0.43
N SER A 23 10.62 15.86 -0.03
CA SER A 23 11.40 16.49 -1.08
C SER A 23 10.87 16.12 -2.47
N ALA A 24 11.15 16.96 -3.46
CA ALA A 24 10.82 16.67 -4.85
C ALA A 24 11.55 15.41 -5.39
N GLU A 25 12.66 15.03 -4.77
CA GLU A 25 13.41 13.82 -5.12
C GLU A 25 12.67 12.55 -4.66
N GLU A 26 12.15 12.53 -3.44
CA GLU A 26 11.36 11.41 -2.90
C GLU A 26 10.10 11.17 -3.76
N VAL A 27 9.39 12.24 -4.13
CA VAL A 27 8.24 12.15 -5.05
C VAL A 27 8.64 11.61 -6.42
N ALA A 28 9.79 12.02 -6.95
CA ALA A 28 10.27 11.54 -8.25
C ALA A 28 10.71 10.06 -8.20
N GLN A 29 11.27 9.62 -7.08
CA GLN A 29 11.63 8.22 -6.83
C GLN A 29 10.36 7.35 -6.73
N GLU A 30 9.33 7.80 -6.01
CA GLU A 30 8.03 7.12 -5.94
C GLU A 30 7.44 6.93 -7.34
N ALA A 31 7.40 8.00 -8.14
CA ALA A 31 6.93 7.93 -9.52
C ALA A 31 7.81 7.05 -10.44
N ALA A 32 9.08 6.85 -10.13
CA ALA A 32 9.99 6.00 -10.90
C ALA A 32 9.84 4.51 -10.56
N VAL A 33 9.83 4.15 -9.27
CA VAL A 33 9.58 2.79 -8.78
C VAL A 33 8.25 2.28 -9.34
N ARG A 34 7.22 3.11 -9.21
CA ARG A 34 5.88 2.83 -9.72
C ARG A 34 5.82 2.56 -11.22
N ARG A 35 6.51 3.38 -12.04
CA ARG A 35 6.57 3.17 -13.49
C ARG A 35 7.27 1.86 -13.85
N ALA A 36 8.30 1.47 -13.09
CA ALA A 36 8.99 0.21 -13.29
C ALA A 36 8.09 -0.98 -12.96
N TYR A 37 7.33 -0.92 -11.85
CA TYR A 37 6.38 -1.95 -11.48
C TYR A 37 5.30 -2.17 -12.55
N LEU A 38 4.65 -1.09 -12.98
CA LEU A 38 3.60 -1.11 -14.01
C LEU A 38 4.10 -1.60 -15.38
N ALA A 39 5.40 -1.49 -15.64
CA ALA A 39 6.02 -2.04 -16.85
C ALA A 39 6.32 -3.55 -16.74
N ALA A 40 6.49 -4.07 -15.52
CA ALA A 40 6.93 -5.45 -15.28
C ALA A 40 5.79 -6.43 -14.92
N ASN A 41 4.61 -5.93 -14.55
CA ASN A 41 3.51 -6.75 -14.04
C ASN A 41 2.24 -6.67 -14.90
N GLU A 42 1.53 -7.80 -15.01
CA GLU A 42 0.22 -7.88 -15.68
C GLU A 42 -0.77 -6.92 -15.03
N ARG A 43 -1.53 -6.17 -15.83
CA ARG A 43 -2.29 -5.00 -15.39
C ARG A 43 -3.67 -5.32 -14.81
N SER A 44 -4.04 -6.60 -14.71
CA SER A 44 -5.28 -7.05 -14.06
C SER A 44 -5.27 -8.55 -13.72
N LEU A 45 -6.11 -8.96 -12.75
CA LEU A 45 -6.46 -10.36 -12.48
C LEU A 45 -7.44 -10.94 -13.52
N ALA A 46 -7.64 -10.32 -14.68
CA ALA A 46 -8.60 -10.86 -15.64
C ALA A 46 -8.22 -12.23 -16.19
N HIS A 47 -6.92 -12.48 -16.34
CA HIS A 47 -6.40 -13.80 -16.69
C HIS A 47 -6.69 -14.85 -15.59
N CYS A 48 -6.99 -14.40 -14.37
CA CYS A 48 -7.40 -15.23 -13.24
C CYS A 48 -8.90 -15.57 -13.19
N ALA A 49 -9.73 -14.85 -13.96
CA ALA A 49 -11.19 -14.99 -13.90
C ALA A 49 -11.66 -16.43 -14.17
N ASP A 50 -11.09 -17.09 -15.19
CA ASP A 50 -11.47 -18.46 -15.58
C ASP A 50 -11.03 -19.51 -14.53
N SER A 51 -9.85 -19.32 -13.92
CA SER A 51 -9.34 -20.20 -12.86
C SER A 51 -10.09 -20.05 -11.54
N LEU A 52 -10.63 -18.87 -11.26
CA LEU A 52 -11.50 -18.59 -10.11
C LEU A 52 -12.90 -19.16 -10.33
N LYS A 53 -13.40 -19.08 -11.56
CA LYS A 53 -14.66 -19.70 -12.02
C LYS A 53 -14.60 -21.23 -11.92
N ALA A 54 -13.54 -21.88 -12.41
CA ALA A 54 -13.41 -23.35 -12.44
C ALA A 54 -13.42 -24.05 -11.05
N ARG A 55 -13.24 -23.31 -9.94
CA ARG A 55 -13.20 -23.85 -8.57
C ARG A 55 -14.56 -23.94 -7.87
N GLY A 56 -15.67 -23.64 -8.54
CA GLY A 56 -17.03 -23.85 -8.01
C GLY A 56 -17.61 -22.67 -7.21
N ASN A 57 -16.86 -21.57 -7.09
CA ASN A 57 -17.37 -20.31 -6.53
C ASN A 57 -18.49 -19.71 -7.41
N ASP A 58 -18.52 -20.07 -8.68
CA ASP A 58 -19.51 -19.69 -9.69
C ASP A 58 -20.84 -20.44 -9.58
N VAL A 59 -20.84 -21.74 -9.27
CA VAL A 59 -22.06 -22.58 -9.17
C VAL A 59 -22.94 -22.19 -7.98
N ALA A 60 -22.33 -21.90 -6.83
CA ALA A 60 -23.04 -21.38 -5.65
C ALA A 60 -23.68 -20.01 -5.93
N MET A 61 -23.05 -19.19 -6.78
CA MET A 61 -23.53 -17.87 -7.17
C MET A 61 -24.54 -17.89 -8.31
N HIS A 62 -24.45 -18.83 -9.25
CA HIS A 62 -25.44 -19.00 -10.32
C HIS A 62 -26.82 -19.41 -9.80
N LYS A 63 -26.88 -20.29 -8.78
CA LYS A 63 -28.14 -20.68 -8.14
C LYS A 63 -28.81 -19.50 -7.41
N ARG A 64 -28.01 -18.56 -6.89
CA ARG A 64 -28.45 -17.32 -6.23
C ARG A 64 -28.84 -16.23 -7.25
N ARG A 65 -28.10 -16.12 -8.36
CA ARG A 65 -28.42 -15.24 -9.51
C ARG A 65 -29.76 -15.61 -10.13
N ALA A 66 -30.06 -16.89 -10.33
CA ALA A 66 -31.36 -17.31 -10.89
C ALA A 66 -32.57 -16.85 -10.04
N ALA A 67 -32.43 -16.78 -8.71
CA ALA A 67 -33.48 -16.30 -7.82
C ALA A 67 -33.59 -14.75 -7.78
N LEU A 68 -32.50 -14.03 -8.03
CA LEU A 68 -32.46 -12.56 -8.07
C LEU A 68 -32.80 -11.99 -9.46
N ILE A 69 -32.58 -12.76 -10.52
CA ILE A 69 -32.86 -12.40 -11.92
C ILE A 69 -34.37 -12.32 -12.22
N GLU A 70 -35.24 -13.06 -11.51
CA GLU A 70 -36.69 -12.84 -11.58
C GLU A 70 -37.13 -11.55 -10.88
N ALA A 71 -36.39 -11.10 -9.85
CA ALA A 71 -36.70 -9.88 -9.10
C ALA A 71 -36.14 -8.59 -9.75
N ALA A 72 -35.08 -8.71 -10.55
CA ALA A 72 -34.31 -7.57 -11.07
C ALA A 72 -34.58 -7.21 -12.55
N ARG A 73 -35.66 -7.70 -13.16
CA ARG A 73 -36.09 -7.23 -14.49
C ARG A 73 -36.86 -5.91 -14.40
N ALA A 74 -36.12 -4.83 -14.15
CA ALA A 74 -36.41 -3.48 -14.64
C ALA A 74 -35.07 -2.75 -14.86
N GLU A 75 -34.83 -2.41 -16.14
CA GLU A 75 -33.80 -1.48 -16.64
C GLU A 75 -32.35 -1.99 -16.84
N THR A 76 -32.20 -2.64 -18.00
CA THR A 76 -31.23 -2.43 -19.08
C THR A 76 -29.71 -2.26 -18.83
N SER A 77 -29.00 -3.23 -19.43
CA SER A 77 -27.85 -3.08 -20.33
C SER A 77 -26.49 -3.59 -19.84
N THR A 78 -26.18 -4.77 -20.38
CA THR A 78 -24.90 -5.31 -20.85
C THR A 78 -23.79 -4.30 -21.14
N GLN A 79 -22.55 -4.56 -20.67
CA GLN A 79 -21.36 -4.75 -21.53
C GLN A 79 -20.13 -5.28 -20.75
N PRO A 80 -19.18 -5.95 -21.45
CA PRO A 80 -17.92 -6.47 -20.93
C PRO A 80 -16.68 -5.57 -21.20
N TYR A 81 -15.71 -5.72 -20.31
CA TYR A 81 -14.24 -5.55 -20.39
C TYR A 81 -13.59 -4.19 -20.76
N LEU A 82 -12.47 -3.96 -20.06
CA LEU A 82 -11.77 -2.72 -19.69
C LEU A 82 -11.04 -1.99 -20.83
N GLN A 83 -11.23 -0.66 -20.90
CA GLN A 83 -10.26 0.31 -21.43
C GLN A 83 -9.51 0.97 -20.25
N GLU A 84 -8.39 1.64 -20.54
CA GLU A 84 -7.68 2.53 -19.60
C GLU A 84 -8.70 3.45 -18.91
N ARG A 85 -8.79 3.39 -17.57
CA ARG A 85 -9.77 4.16 -16.81
C ARG A 85 -9.25 5.59 -16.66
N ASP A 86 -10.07 6.57 -17.05
CA ASP A 86 -9.81 7.96 -16.68
C ASP A 86 -10.10 8.14 -15.18
N LEU A 87 -9.44 9.09 -14.54
CA LEU A 87 -9.65 9.44 -13.13
C LEU A 87 -11.13 9.73 -12.84
N ASP A 88 -11.80 10.40 -13.77
CA ASP A 88 -13.21 10.73 -13.68
C ASP A 88 -14.09 9.48 -13.67
N ASP A 89 -13.70 8.39 -14.34
CA ASP A 89 -14.47 7.15 -14.34
C ASP A 89 -14.40 6.43 -12.99
N VAL A 90 -13.26 6.48 -12.29
CA VAL A 90 -13.07 5.77 -11.01
C VAL A 90 -13.63 6.55 -9.83
N ILE A 91 -13.39 7.87 -9.78
CA ILE A 91 -13.88 8.72 -8.67
C ILE A 91 -15.41 8.84 -8.67
N ASN A 92 -16.06 8.71 -9.82
CA ASN A 92 -17.52 8.80 -9.93
C ASN A 92 -18.23 7.46 -9.62
N ILE A 93 -17.50 6.36 -9.42
CA ILE A 93 -18.08 5.10 -8.94
C ILE A 93 -18.34 5.23 -7.43
N ASN A 94 -19.53 4.81 -7.01
CA ASN A 94 -19.88 4.70 -5.60
C ASN A 94 -19.72 3.24 -5.17
N HIS A 95 -18.80 3.01 -4.24
CA HIS A 95 -18.44 1.72 -3.67
C HIS A 95 -19.29 1.37 -2.43
N ARG A 96 -20.40 2.10 -2.22
CA ARG A 96 -21.41 1.71 -1.24
C ARG A 96 -22.22 0.53 -1.75
N SER A 97 -22.14 -0.59 -1.04
CA SER A 97 -22.89 -1.79 -1.36
C SER A 97 -24.33 -1.74 -0.86
N ASN A 98 -25.23 -2.38 -1.62
CA ASN A 98 -26.63 -2.62 -1.24
C ASN A 98 -26.83 -3.95 -0.52
N LEU A 99 -25.75 -4.64 -0.13
CA LEU A 99 -25.85 -5.88 0.65
C LEU A 99 -26.53 -5.63 1.99
N THR A 100 -27.51 -6.47 2.33
CA THR A 100 -28.21 -6.44 3.62
C THR A 100 -27.73 -7.57 4.52
N GLY A 101 -27.77 -7.35 5.84
CA GLY A 101 -27.33 -8.34 6.83
C GLY A 101 -25.81 -8.52 6.94
N ILE A 102 -25.03 -7.62 6.34
CA ILE A 102 -23.58 -7.56 6.53
C ILE A 102 -23.28 -7.00 7.93
N SER A 103 -22.42 -7.72 8.64
CA SER A 103 -21.93 -7.36 9.97
C SER A 103 -20.39 -7.52 10.06
N PRO A 104 -19.75 -7.04 11.15
CA PRO A 104 -18.33 -7.30 11.42
C PRO A 104 -17.90 -8.76 11.51
N ASN A 105 -18.85 -9.71 11.53
CA ASN A 105 -18.62 -11.14 11.57
C ASN A 105 -19.01 -11.84 10.26
N SER A 106 -19.24 -11.07 9.18
CA SER A 106 -19.55 -11.64 7.87
C SER A 106 -18.39 -12.50 7.36
N THR A 107 -18.72 -13.64 6.76
CA THR A 107 -17.70 -14.58 6.25
C THR A 107 -17.09 -14.07 4.95
N PRO A 108 -15.82 -14.44 4.65
CA PRO A 108 -15.17 -14.11 3.38
C PRO A 108 -16.02 -14.48 2.16
N GLY A 109 -16.64 -15.66 2.18
CA GLY A 109 -17.50 -16.13 1.09
C GLY A 109 -18.78 -15.31 0.87
N THR A 110 -19.18 -14.43 1.79
CA THR A 110 -20.32 -13.50 1.61
C THR A 110 -19.86 -12.15 1.07
N LEU A 111 -18.66 -11.71 1.45
CA LEU A 111 -18.11 -10.39 1.10
C LEU A 111 -17.43 -10.38 -0.27
N PHE A 112 -16.71 -11.46 -0.59
CA PHE A 112 -15.93 -11.59 -1.82
C PHE A 112 -16.61 -12.48 -2.88
N SER A 113 -17.91 -12.79 -2.70
CA SER A 113 -18.68 -13.55 -3.68
C SER A 113 -19.07 -12.68 -4.88
N GLY A 114 -18.22 -12.68 -5.90
CA GLY A 114 -18.49 -12.03 -7.18
C GLY A 114 -17.52 -10.91 -7.50
N MET A 115 -16.22 -11.19 -7.46
CA MET A 115 -15.13 -10.23 -7.66
C MET A 115 -15.36 -9.25 -8.82
N ASN A 116 -15.95 -8.10 -8.48
CA ASN A 116 -15.66 -6.82 -9.12
C ASN A 116 -14.34 -6.24 -8.59
N SER A 117 -13.77 -6.85 -7.54
CA SER A 117 -12.48 -6.52 -6.93
C SER A 117 -11.32 -7.23 -7.67
N CYS A 118 -11.02 -6.76 -8.87
CA CYS A 118 -9.77 -7.10 -9.59
C CYS A 118 -8.79 -5.94 -9.41
N VAL A 119 -8.34 -5.71 -8.18
CA VAL A 119 -7.47 -4.57 -7.84
C VAL A 119 -6.03 -5.06 -7.78
N LEU A 120 -5.23 -4.58 -8.70
CA LEU A 120 -3.78 -4.52 -8.51
C LEU A 120 -3.48 -3.10 -8.07
N SER A 121 -3.15 -2.86 -6.81
CA SER A 121 -2.59 -1.55 -6.50
C SER A 121 -1.24 -1.46 -7.21
N PRO A 122 -0.95 -0.42 -7.98
CA PRO A 122 0.43 -0.17 -8.38
C PRO A 122 1.26 0.10 -7.13
N GLU A 123 2.51 -0.30 -7.18
CA GLU A 123 3.48 0.00 -6.12
C GLU A 123 3.63 1.51 -5.97
N VAL A 124 3.61 1.96 -4.72
CA VAL A 124 4.02 3.29 -4.29
C VAL A 124 5.14 3.13 -3.27
N THR A 125 5.85 4.21 -2.96
CA THR A 125 6.73 4.21 -1.80
C THR A 125 5.87 4.08 -0.54
N GLU A 126 6.47 3.53 0.51
CA GLU A 126 5.90 3.41 1.85
C GLU A 126 5.52 4.77 2.48
N GLY A 127 5.82 5.87 1.78
CA GLY A 127 5.66 7.22 2.28
C GLY A 127 6.57 7.48 3.48
N PRO A 128 6.56 8.71 4.01
CA PRO A 128 7.53 9.15 5.01
C PRO A 128 7.15 8.70 6.42
N TYR A 129 6.14 7.82 6.57
CA TYR A 129 5.52 7.51 7.85
C TYR A 129 5.43 6.02 8.17
N TRP A 130 6.07 5.14 7.40
CA TRP A 130 6.19 3.73 7.79
C TRP A 130 7.13 3.56 9.01
N VAL A 131 6.76 2.68 9.94
CA VAL A 131 7.51 2.43 11.17
C VAL A 131 7.83 0.94 11.26
N GLY A 132 9.11 0.58 11.38
CA GLY A 132 9.50 -0.82 11.54
C GLY A 132 9.19 -1.36 12.94
N GLY A 133 8.95 -2.67 13.06
CA GLY A 133 8.71 -3.32 14.35
C GLY A 133 7.29 -3.18 14.88
N GLU A 134 6.29 -3.00 14.00
CA GLU A 134 4.88 -2.95 14.40
C GLU A 134 4.38 -4.28 15.00
N LEU A 135 3.20 -4.21 15.61
CA LEU A 135 2.61 -5.32 16.36
C LEU A 135 1.57 -6.08 15.53
N VAL A 136 1.59 -7.40 15.61
CA VAL A 136 0.53 -8.29 15.13
C VAL A 136 -0.69 -8.12 16.05
N ARG A 137 -1.73 -7.43 15.56
CA ARG A 137 -2.97 -7.15 16.32
C ARG A 137 -4.13 -6.77 15.40
N GLU A 138 -5.33 -7.26 15.74
CA GLU A 138 -6.57 -6.93 15.00
C GLU A 138 -7.04 -5.51 15.33
N ASN A 139 -7.09 -5.13 16.62
CA ASN A 139 -7.49 -3.79 17.03
C ASN A 139 -6.29 -2.86 17.09
N ILE A 140 -6.25 -1.89 16.17
CA ILE A 140 -5.18 -0.92 16.04
C ILE A 140 -5.58 0.48 16.54
N THR A 141 -6.75 0.65 17.15
CA THR A 141 -7.25 2.00 17.53
C THR A 141 -6.42 2.68 18.61
N ASP A 142 -5.84 1.91 19.55
CA ASP A 142 -5.19 2.41 20.77
C ASP A 142 -6.02 3.50 21.50
N GLY A 143 -7.35 3.35 21.50
CA GLY A 143 -8.28 4.26 22.16
C GLY A 143 -8.51 5.60 21.46
N GLN A 144 -7.97 5.80 20.25
CA GLN A 144 -8.26 6.98 19.44
C GLN A 144 -9.76 7.05 19.11
N LYS A 145 -10.30 8.28 19.12
CA LYS A 145 -11.70 8.54 18.77
C LYS A 145 -11.84 8.77 17.27
N GLY A 146 -12.90 8.21 16.70
CA GLY A 146 -13.24 8.33 15.29
C GLY A 146 -14.48 7.50 14.95
N VAL A 147 -14.91 7.55 13.69
CA VAL A 147 -15.95 6.67 13.15
C VAL A 147 -15.37 5.25 13.13
N PRO A 148 -15.99 4.25 13.79
CA PRO A 148 -15.48 2.89 13.80
C PRO A 148 -15.40 2.30 12.39
N LEU A 149 -14.29 1.65 12.06
CA LEU A 149 -14.09 0.95 10.79
C LEU A 149 -13.63 -0.48 11.06
N THR A 150 -14.40 -1.47 10.62
CA THR A 150 -13.93 -2.84 10.48
C THR A 150 -13.52 -3.05 9.02
N LEU A 151 -12.27 -3.42 8.79
CA LEU A 151 -11.70 -3.58 7.46
C LEU A 151 -11.34 -5.05 7.22
N HIS A 152 -11.83 -5.61 6.13
CA HIS A 152 -11.45 -6.93 5.65
C HIS A 152 -10.67 -6.80 4.35
N VAL A 153 -9.48 -7.37 4.29
CA VAL A 153 -8.66 -7.30 3.08
C VAL A 153 -8.31 -8.70 2.62
N GLN A 154 -8.62 -9.03 1.37
CA GLN A 154 -8.31 -10.34 0.78
C GLN A 154 -7.09 -10.27 -0.13
N LEU A 155 -6.12 -11.14 0.13
CA LEU A 155 -4.90 -11.36 -0.63
C LEU A 155 -5.12 -12.44 -1.69
N VAL A 156 -4.83 -12.11 -2.95
CA VAL A 156 -4.87 -13.05 -4.07
C VAL A 156 -3.53 -13.05 -4.79
N ASP A 157 -2.98 -14.22 -5.06
CA ASP A 157 -1.74 -14.33 -5.84
C ASP A 157 -2.04 -14.07 -7.30
N ILE A 158 -1.32 -13.14 -7.90
CA ILE A 158 -1.61 -12.66 -9.24
C ILE A 158 -1.20 -13.65 -10.33
N LYS A 159 -0.39 -14.66 -10.02
CA LYS A 159 0.10 -15.66 -10.99
C LYS A 159 -0.75 -16.92 -10.96
N THR A 160 -1.11 -17.34 -9.76
CA THR A 160 -1.84 -18.59 -9.49
C THR A 160 -3.33 -18.35 -9.28
N CYS A 161 -3.73 -17.11 -9.10
CA CYS A 161 -5.11 -16.68 -8.94
C CYS A 161 -5.77 -17.28 -7.70
N LYS A 162 -4.99 -17.62 -6.66
CA LYS A 162 -5.49 -18.25 -5.45
C LYS A 162 -5.41 -17.29 -4.28
N PRO A 163 -6.32 -17.38 -3.30
CA PRO A 163 -6.09 -16.70 -2.04
C PRO A 163 -4.76 -17.13 -1.43
N ILE A 164 -4.08 -16.20 -0.76
CA ILE A 164 -2.74 -16.43 -0.22
C ILE A 164 -2.83 -16.49 1.30
N PRO A 165 -2.71 -17.67 1.91
CA PRO A 165 -2.62 -17.77 3.36
C PRO A 165 -1.22 -17.38 3.85
N GLU A 166 -1.12 -17.13 5.15
CA GLU A 166 0.15 -16.97 5.88
C GLU A 166 1.00 -15.74 5.50
N VAL A 167 0.46 -14.83 4.70
CA VAL A 167 1.07 -13.51 4.41
C VAL A 167 0.71 -12.53 5.50
N TYR A 168 1.70 -11.80 6.02
CA TYR A 168 1.45 -10.67 6.90
C TYR A 168 1.07 -9.45 6.08
N LEU A 169 -0.11 -8.90 6.35
CA LEU A 169 -0.49 -7.58 5.88
C LEU A 169 -0.33 -6.58 7.02
N GLU A 170 0.43 -5.53 6.77
CA GLU A 170 0.57 -4.37 7.64
C GLU A 170 -0.27 -3.23 7.09
N ILE A 171 -0.97 -2.51 7.98
CA ILE A 171 -1.64 -1.26 7.62
C ILE A 171 -1.26 -0.14 8.58
N TRP A 172 -1.12 1.07 8.03
CA TRP A 172 -0.97 2.28 8.83
C TRP A 172 -1.76 3.44 8.24
N HIS A 173 -2.30 4.29 9.11
CA HIS A 173 -2.96 5.52 8.70
C HIS A 173 -2.92 6.59 9.79
N CYS A 174 -3.23 7.83 9.40
CA CYS A 174 -3.31 8.93 10.35
C CYS A 174 -4.57 8.83 11.24
N ASN A 175 -4.53 9.48 12.40
CA ASN A 175 -5.71 9.67 13.24
C ASN A 175 -6.70 10.67 12.61
N SER A 176 -7.82 10.92 13.28
CA SER A 176 -8.89 11.83 12.82
C SER A 176 -8.47 13.28 12.57
N THR A 177 -7.29 13.69 13.06
CA THR A 177 -6.71 15.03 12.85
C THR A 177 -5.51 15.04 11.89
N GLY A 178 -5.24 13.93 11.21
CA GLY A 178 -4.17 13.84 10.23
C GLY A 178 -2.76 13.68 10.82
N VAL A 179 -2.64 13.06 12.00
CA VAL A 179 -1.34 12.76 12.63
C VAL A 179 -1.06 11.26 12.57
N TYR A 180 0.11 10.87 12.08
CA TYR A 180 0.63 9.51 12.15
C TYR A 180 1.37 9.27 13.47
N SER A 181 1.09 8.16 14.13
CA SER A 181 1.81 7.71 15.33
C SER A 181 3.25 7.32 15.01
N GLY A 182 4.12 7.22 16.02
CA GLY A 182 5.47 6.65 15.87
C GLY A 182 6.45 7.50 15.06
N VAL A 183 6.07 8.68 14.59
CA VAL A 183 6.91 9.55 13.74
C VAL A 183 6.84 11.01 14.21
N VAL A 184 8.00 11.62 14.41
CA VAL A 184 8.11 13.06 14.72
C VAL A 184 8.81 13.73 13.55
N ALA A 185 8.03 14.31 12.63
CA ALA A 185 8.52 14.92 11.42
C ALA A 185 7.82 16.26 11.16
N SER A 186 8.43 17.11 10.33
CA SER A 186 7.74 18.27 9.77
C SER A 186 6.53 17.80 8.97
N GLY A 187 5.40 18.51 9.06
CA GLY A 187 4.17 18.13 8.36
C GLY A 187 3.32 17.06 9.07
N ASN A 188 3.87 16.31 10.03
CA ASN A 188 3.11 15.33 10.81
C ASN A 188 2.58 15.93 12.13
N GLY A 189 1.48 16.68 12.05
CA GLY A 189 0.87 17.31 13.23
C GLY A 189 1.80 18.30 13.95
N ASN A 190 1.91 18.17 15.28
CA ASN A 190 2.82 19.00 16.07
C ASN A 190 4.22 18.37 16.14
N SER A 191 5.15 18.83 15.31
CA SER A 191 6.54 18.34 15.27
C SER A 191 7.38 18.58 16.54
N ASN A 192 6.88 19.41 17.47
CA ASN A 192 7.46 19.61 18.79
C ASN A 192 7.01 18.56 19.82
N ASP A 193 5.95 17.81 19.53
CA ASP A 193 5.50 16.72 20.39
C ASP A 193 6.41 15.50 20.22
N LYS A 194 7.46 15.45 21.03
CA LYS A 194 8.41 14.32 21.04
C LYS A 194 7.80 13.04 21.60
N SER A 195 6.67 13.11 22.30
CA SER A 195 6.02 11.91 22.83
C SER A 195 5.38 11.06 21.73
N ASN A 196 5.06 11.65 20.58
CA ASN A 196 4.45 10.95 19.45
C ASN A 196 5.30 9.77 18.94
N ILE A 197 6.63 9.84 19.09
CA ILE A 197 7.53 8.74 18.71
C ILE A 197 7.20 7.42 19.43
N ASN A 198 6.64 7.49 20.64
CA ASN A 198 6.30 6.32 21.45
C ASN A 198 4.86 5.85 21.27
N THR A 199 4.10 6.48 20.38
CA THR A 199 2.71 6.10 20.12
C THR A 199 2.63 5.06 19.01
N THR A 200 1.58 4.25 19.04
CA THR A 200 1.39 3.14 18.09
C THR A 200 0.02 3.14 17.45
N PHE A 201 -0.85 4.12 17.69
CA PHE A 201 -2.23 4.08 17.19
C PHE A 201 -2.27 3.95 15.66
N HIS A 202 -3.29 3.27 15.16
CA HIS A 202 -3.59 3.05 13.74
C HIS A 202 -2.46 2.39 12.94
N ARG A 203 -1.75 1.47 13.59
CA ARG A 203 -0.64 0.67 13.05
C ARG A 203 -0.79 -0.78 13.48
N GLY A 204 -0.54 -1.74 12.59
CA GLY A 204 -0.49 -3.14 12.97
C GLY A 204 -0.48 -4.11 11.80
N LEU A 205 -0.12 -5.35 12.14
CA LEU A 205 -0.06 -6.46 11.20
C LEU A 205 -1.15 -7.50 11.51
N GLN A 206 -1.57 -8.21 10.48
CA GLN A 206 -2.35 -9.44 10.60
C GLN A 206 -1.86 -10.46 9.59
N GLN A 207 -1.80 -11.73 10.02
CA GLN A 207 -1.53 -12.83 9.11
C GLN A 207 -2.83 -13.26 8.43
N SER A 208 -2.77 -13.46 7.11
CA SER A 208 -3.91 -13.92 6.33
C SER A 208 -4.29 -15.37 6.64
N ASP A 209 -5.60 -15.61 6.69
CA ASP A 209 -6.17 -16.94 6.90
C ASP A 209 -6.14 -17.83 5.65
N ALA A 210 -6.75 -19.01 5.72
CA ALA A 210 -6.81 -19.97 4.61
C ALA A 210 -7.50 -19.41 3.35
N GLU A 211 -8.36 -18.41 3.52
CA GLU A 211 -9.06 -17.68 2.47
C GLU A 211 -8.34 -16.41 2.03
N GLY A 212 -7.09 -16.21 2.50
CA GLY A 212 -6.26 -15.07 2.21
C GLY A 212 -6.75 -13.77 2.87
N VAL A 213 -7.60 -13.84 3.89
CA VAL A 213 -8.22 -12.66 4.48
C VAL A 213 -7.49 -12.24 5.74
N VAL A 214 -7.28 -10.93 5.86
CA VAL A 214 -6.93 -10.27 7.12
C VAL A 214 -8.07 -9.38 7.58
N LYS A 215 -8.15 -9.16 8.89
CA LYS A 215 -9.18 -8.32 9.52
C LYS A 215 -8.55 -7.30 10.45
N PHE A 216 -8.97 -6.06 10.32
CA PHE A 216 -8.58 -4.98 11.23
C PHE A 216 -9.81 -4.30 11.83
N ARG A 217 -9.65 -3.86 13.08
CA ARG A 217 -10.55 -2.93 13.78
C ARG A 217 -9.80 -1.63 14.01
N THR A 218 -10.27 -0.58 13.35
CA THR A 218 -9.67 0.76 13.41
C THR A 218 -10.76 1.85 13.43
N THR A 219 -10.38 3.09 13.21
CA THR A 219 -11.30 4.19 12.89
C THR A 219 -11.06 4.67 11.47
N PHE A 220 -12.07 5.25 10.83
CA PHE A 220 -11.91 5.92 9.54
C PHE A 220 -10.77 6.96 9.63
N PRO A 221 -9.81 6.97 8.69
CA PRO A 221 -8.67 7.89 8.76
C PRO A 221 -9.10 9.35 8.63
N GLY A 222 -8.38 10.26 9.29
CA GLY A 222 -8.53 11.69 9.02
C GLY A 222 -7.89 12.10 7.69
N HIS A 223 -7.87 13.40 7.42
CA HIS A 223 -7.10 13.98 6.32
C HIS A 223 -5.85 14.71 6.84
N TYR A 224 -4.83 14.77 5.99
CA TYR A 224 -3.71 15.69 6.13
C TYR A 224 -3.46 16.36 4.79
N THR A 225 -2.83 17.54 4.82
CA THR A 225 -2.70 18.37 3.61
C THR A 225 -1.97 17.62 2.49
N GLY A 226 -2.39 17.84 1.25
CA GLY A 226 -1.69 17.33 0.07
C GLY A 226 -2.18 15.96 -0.39
N ARG A 227 -2.95 15.23 0.42
CA ARG A 227 -3.41 13.88 0.10
C ARG A 227 -4.89 13.60 0.37
N ALA A 228 -5.50 12.83 -0.52
CA ALA A 228 -6.79 12.21 -0.32
C ALA A 228 -6.74 11.27 0.88
N THR A 229 -7.86 11.06 1.55
CA THR A 229 -7.94 10.16 2.71
C THR A 229 -7.68 8.71 2.30
N HIS A 230 -6.69 8.06 2.93
CA HIS A 230 -6.25 6.70 2.59
C HIS A 230 -5.77 5.89 3.81
N ILE A 231 -5.62 4.59 3.61
CA ILE A 231 -4.89 3.66 4.47
C ILE A 231 -3.74 3.09 3.67
N HIS A 232 -2.52 3.14 4.20
CA HIS A 232 -1.40 2.45 3.57
C HIS A 232 -1.44 0.95 3.85
N VAL A 233 -0.84 0.17 2.96
CA VAL A 233 -0.75 -1.28 3.08
C VAL A 233 0.63 -1.78 2.65
N MET A 234 1.15 -2.77 3.36
CA MET A 234 2.38 -3.48 3.00
C MET A 234 2.22 -4.98 3.25
N SER A 235 2.56 -5.81 2.26
CA SER A 235 2.54 -7.28 2.44
C SER A 235 3.94 -7.84 2.58
N THR A 236 4.09 -8.77 3.53
CA THR A 236 5.34 -9.49 3.79
C THR A 236 5.09 -11.00 3.79
N VAL A 237 5.82 -11.72 2.94
CA VAL A 237 5.82 -13.20 2.88
C VAL A 237 7.01 -13.76 3.65
N ASP A 238 6.96 -15.04 4.03
CA ASP A 238 8.06 -15.77 4.69
C ASP A 238 8.57 -15.13 6.01
N ALA A 239 7.72 -14.32 6.66
CA ALA A 239 8.01 -13.76 7.97
C ALA A 239 7.59 -14.71 9.09
N THR A 240 8.30 -14.66 10.22
CA THR A 240 7.97 -15.42 11.43
C THR A 240 7.49 -14.48 12.53
N GLU A 241 6.32 -14.75 13.10
CA GLU A 241 5.86 -14.05 14.29
C GLU A 241 6.66 -14.46 15.53
N ASN A 242 7.11 -13.46 16.26
CA ASN A 242 7.84 -13.58 17.51
C ASN A 242 6.86 -13.59 18.70
N LYS A 243 7.31 -14.08 19.86
CA LYS A 243 6.49 -14.14 21.10
C LYS A 243 5.98 -12.80 21.62
N ASN A 244 6.58 -11.69 21.19
CA ASN A 244 6.19 -10.33 21.54
C ASN A 244 5.25 -9.70 20.49
N ASN A 245 4.63 -10.53 19.64
CA ASN A 245 3.73 -10.11 18.56
C ASN A 245 4.39 -9.16 17.56
N THR A 246 5.69 -9.28 17.29
CA THR A 246 6.33 -8.62 16.14
C THR A 246 6.72 -9.69 15.12
N ILE A 247 7.11 -9.30 13.90
CA ILE A 247 7.64 -10.25 12.92
C ILE A 247 9.16 -10.11 12.75
N THR A 248 9.82 -11.20 12.37
CA THR A 248 11.24 -11.22 11.96
C THR A 248 11.37 -11.88 10.59
N GLY A 249 12.33 -11.41 9.79
CA GLY A 249 12.60 -11.94 8.46
C GLY A 249 11.52 -11.54 7.45
N GLY A 250 11.32 -12.40 6.45
CA GLY A 250 10.38 -12.17 5.37
C GLY A 250 10.87 -11.25 4.26
N SER A 251 10.08 -11.20 3.18
CA SER A 251 10.29 -10.34 2.02
C SER A 251 9.06 -9.48 1.81
N VAL A 252 9.24 -8.16 1.71
CA VAL A 252 8.16 -7.24 1.34
C VAL A 252 7.83 -7.47 -0.13
N THR A 253 6.59 -7.86 -0.39
CA THR A 253 6.09 -8.20 -1.74
C THR A 253 5.23 -7.11 -2.35
N HIS A 254 4.67 -6.23 -1.53
CA HIS A 254 3.80 -5.17 -2.00
C HIS A 254 3.80 -3.99 -1.03
N VAL A 255 3.71 -2.79 -1.59
CA VAL A 255 3.44 -1.53 -0.89
C VAL A 255 2.39 -0.76 -1.70
N GLY A 256 1.33 -0.33 -1.05
CA GLY A 256 0.16 0.22 -1.71
C GLY A 256 -0.66 1.12 -0.79
N GLN A 257 -1.77 1.60 -1.32
CA GLN A 257 -2.73 2.43 -0.57
C GLN A 257 -4.17 2.05 -0.93
N MET A 258 -5.07 2.26 0.01
CA MET A 258 -6.51 2.03 -0.12
C MET A 258 -7.24 3.34 0.14
N PHE A 259 -8.16 3.70 -0.75
CA PHE A 259 -8.88 4.98 -0.75
C PHE A 259 -10.36 4.80 -0.44
N PHE A 260 -11.03 5.92 -0.21
CA PHE A 260 -12.45 5.98 0.10
C PHE A 260 -13.19 6.94 -0.82
N ASP A 261 -14.45 6.63 -1.10
CA ASP A 261 -15.32 7.50 -1.89
C ASP A 261 -15.36 8.92 -1.32
N GLN A 262 -15.29 9.92 -2.20
CA GLN A 262 -15.37 11.31 -1.79
C GLN A 262 -16.67 11.62 -1.03
N GLY A 263 -17.77 10.97 -1.40
CA GLY A 263 -19.04 11.07 -0.69
C GLY A 263 -19.01 10.50 0.73
N LEU A 264 -18.24 9.44 0.97
CA LEU A 264 -18.03 8.88 2.30
C LEU A 264 -17.15 9.80 3.14
N ILE A 265 -16.02 10.26 2.58
CA ILE A 265 -15.12 11.24 3.22
C ILE A 265 -15.90 12.47 3.66
N THR A 266 -16.72 13.04 2.77
CA THR A 266 -17.53 14.23 3.04
C THR A 266 -18.54 14.03 4.18
N GLN A 267 -19.02 12.80 4.39
CA GLN A 267 -19.89 12.48 5.53
C GLN A 267 -19.08 12.36 6.82
N VAL A 268 -17.94 11.68 6.81
CA VAL A 268 -17.09 11.52 8.00
C VAL A 268 -16.54 12.87 8.49
N GLU A 269 -16.14 13.76 7.59
CA GLU A 269 -15.61 15.09 7.93
C GLU A 269 -16.61 15.97 8.73
N LYS A 270 -17.89 15.63 8.71
CA LYS A 270 -18.94 16.33 9.49
C LYS A 270 -19.11 15.78 10.90
N GLU A 271 -18.46 14.67 11.24
CA GLU A 271 -18.58 14.02 12.53
C GLU A 271 -17.48 14.42 13.50
N ALA A 272 -17.79 14.43 14.79
CA ALA A 272 -16.75 14.52 15.81
C ALA A 272 -15.95 13.21 15.87
N PRO A 273 -14.61 13.24 16.02
CA PRO A 273 -13.76 14.42 16.21
C PRO A 273 -13.16 15.00 14.90
N TYR A 274 -13.53 14.51 13.71
CA TYR A 274 -12.99 14.98 12.42
C TYR A 274 -13.23 16.48 12.22
N THR A 275 -14.34 17.01 12.73
CA THR A 275 -14.62 18.45 12.77
C THR A 275 -13.59 19.28 13.56
N ASN A 276 -12.66 18.66 14.28
CA ASN A 276 -11.54 19.34 14.95
C ASN A 276 -10.28 19.42 14.10
N ASN A 277 -10.23 18.69 12.97
CA ASN A 277 -9.14 18.82 12.03
C ASN A 277 -9.17 20.23 11.39
N ARG A 278 -8.00 20.86 11.30
CA ARG A 278 -7.82 22.21 10.77
C ARG A 278 -6.88 22.23 9.57
N GLN A 279 -6.41 21.06 9.14
CA GLN A 279 -5.59 20.91 7.96
C GLN A 279 -6.42 21.21 6.70
N GLU A 280 -5.73 21.45 5.58
CA GLU A 280 -6.41 21.66 4.31
C GLU A 280 -6.80 20.30 3.73
N LEU A 281 -8.09 20.12 3.45
CA LEU A 281 -8.59 18.90 2.84
C LEU A 281 -8.24 18.85 1.34
N THR A 282 -7.43 17.87 0.96
CA THR A 282 -7.25 17.50 -0.44
C THR A 282 -8.33 16.50 -0.85
N THR A 283 -9.15 16.88 -1.83
CA THR A 283 -10.18 15.99 -2.40
C THR A 283 -9.55 14.91 -3.28
N ASN A 284 -10.23 13.78 -3.48
CA ASN A 284 -9.79 12.69 -4.36
C ASN A 284 -9.35 13.18 -5.75
N ALA A 285 -10.14 14.06 -6.38
CA ALA A 285 -9.85 14.61 -7.70
C ALA A 285 -8.59 15.50 -7.78
N LYS A 286 -8.03 15.89 -6.63
CA LYS A 286 -6.82 16.73 -6.51
C LYS A 286 -5.60 15.94 -6.05
N ASP A 287 -5.75 14.66 -5.72
CA ASP A 287 -4.64 13.82 -5.27
C ASP A 287 -3.94 13.19 -6.49
N GLY A 288 -2.68 13.57 -6.70
CA GLY A 288 -1.88 13.10 -7.82
C GLY A 288 -1.48 11.62 -7.73
N ILE A 289 -1.43 11.04 -6.53
CA ILE A 289 -1.10 9.62 -6.30
C ILE A 289 -2.34 8.76 -6.60
N LEU A 290 -3.51 9.14 -6.08
CA LEU A 290 -4.78 8.53 -6.42
C LEU A 290 -5.06 8.63 -7.93
N ALA A 291 -4.81 9.80 -8.52
CA ALA A 291 -4.95 9.99 -9.97
C ALA A 291 -4.10 9.01 -10.78
N GLN A 292 -2.92 8.65 -10.28
CA GLN A 292 -2.08 7.63 -10.91
C GLN A 292 -2.61 6.21 -10.63
N GLU A 293 -3.20 5.95 -9.46
CA GLU A 293 -3.66 4.60 -9.07
C GLU A 293 -4.90 4.21 -9.85
N ALA A 294 -5.85 5.13 -9.91
CA ALA A 294 -7.10 5.00 -10.64
C ALA A 294 -6.90 4.67 -12.14
N LYS A 295 -5.76 5.02 -12.74
CA LYS A 295 -5.48 4.70 -14.16
C LYS A 295 -5.43 3.20 -14.44
N THR A 296 -4.91 2.44 -13.49
CA THR A 296 -4.61 1.02 -13.68
C THR A 296 -5.42 0.12 -12.77
N THR A 297 -6.10 0.69 -11.77
CA THR A 297 -6.79 -0.08 -10.77
C THR A 297 -7.96 0.66 -10.16
N ASP A 298 -8.73 -0.05 -9.33
CA ASP A 298 -9.78 0.51 -8.50
C ASP A 298 -9.37 0.46 -7.03
N PRO A 299 -8.69 1.49 -6.49
CA PRO A 299 -8.09 1.39 -5.17
C PRO A 299 -9.10 1.72 -4.04
N PHE A 300 -10.39 1.79 -4.36
CA PHE A 300 -11.45 2.20 -3.44
C PHE A 300 -12.01 1.04 -2.63
N ILE A 301 -12.14 1.25 -1.32
CA ILE A 301 -12.75 0.29 -0.40
C ILE A 301 -14.27 0.23 -0.65
N GLU A 302 -14.77 -0.97 -0.91
CA GLU A 302 -16.19 -1.28 -0.89
C GLU A 302 -16.72 -1.26 0.54
N TYR A 303 -17.92 -0.75 0.77
CA TYR A 303 -18.41 -0.60 2.14
C TYR A 303 -19.92 -0.70 2.32
N VAL A 304 -20.31 -1.00 3.55
CA VAL A 304 -21.67 -0.81 4.08
C VAL A 304 -21.62 0.01 5.37
N MET A 305 -22.71 0.71 5.66
CA MET A 305 -22.93 1.36 6.94
C MET A 305 -23.46 0.31 7.94
N LEU A 306 -22.98 0.33 9.18
CA LEU A 306 -23.41 -0.59 10.23
C LEU A 306 -24.67 -0.11 10.98
N GLY A 307 -25.12 1.11 10.71
CA GLY A 307 -26.34 1.67 11.26
C GLY A 307 -26.87 2.83 10.40
N ASP A 308 -27.84 3.56 10.96
CA ASP A 308 -28.49 4.69 10.28
C ASP A 308 -27.58 5.92 10.23
N LYS A 309 -26.63 6.01 11.18
CA LYS A 309 -25.63 7.08 11.25
C LYS A 309 -24.26 6.54 10.88
N ILE A 310 -23.44 7.41 10.29
CA ILE A 310 -22.05 7.08 10.01
C ILE A 310 -21.25 6.77 11.28
N SER A 311 -21.60 7.40 12.41
CA SER A 311 -21.03 7.14 13.73
C SER A 311 -21.26 5.72 14.24
N ASP A 312 -22.26 5.01 13.71
CA ASP A 312 -22.56 3.62 14.12
C ASP A 312 -21.52 2.64 13.56
N GLY A 313 -20.73 3.09 12.59
CA GLY A 313 -19.57 2.40 12.06
C GLY A 313 -19.72 2.00 10.60
N ILE A 314 -18.57 1.65 10.03
CA ILE A 314 -18.43 1.24 8.63
C ILE A 314 -17.82 -0.16 8.63
N PHE A 315 -18.35 -1.01 7.77
CA PHE A 315 -17.70 -2.26 7.40
C PHE A 315 -17.18 -2.12 5.97
N GLY A 316 -15.86 -2.13 5.82
CA GLY A 316 -15.19 -1.98 4.54
C GLY A 316 -14.49 -3.27 4.11
N TRP A 317 -14.42 -3.53 2.82
CA TRP A 317 -13.63 -4.61 2.26
C TRP A 317 -12.95 -4.24 0.95
N LEU A 318 -11.83 -4.91 0.68
CA LEU A 318 -11.09 -4.82 -0.57
C LEU A 318 -10.41 -6.16 -0.84
N ALA A 319 -10.28 -6.56 -2.11
CA ALA A 319 -9.41 -7.67 -2.49
C ALA A 319 -8.28 -7.12 -3.37
N PHE A 320 -7.05 -7.49 -3.05
CA PHE A 320 -5.85 -7.02 -3.73
C PHE A 320 -5.01 -8.19 -4.22
N GLY A 321 -4.51 -8.04 -5.44
CA GLY A 321 -3.56 -8.95 -6.03
C GLY A 321 -2.12 -8.61 -5.62
N ILE A 322 -1.35 -9.60 -5.15
CA ILE A 322 0.11 -9.45 -4.95
C ILE A 322 0.91 -10.48 -5.76
N ASP A 323 2.12 -10.12 -6.16
CA ASP A 323 3.13 -11.08 -6.63
C ASP A 323 3.93 -11.57 -5.43
N THR A 324 3.69 -12.81 -4.99
CA THR A 324 4.37 -13.40 -3.83
C THR A 324 5.87 -13.59 -4.04
N SER A 325 6.36 -13.51 -5.28
CA SER A 325 7.79 -13.59 -5.60
C SER A 325 8.48 -12.24 -5.74
N ALA A 326 7.73 -11.13 -5.63
CA ALA A 326 8.32 -9.80 -5.62
C ALA A 326 9.13 -9.57 -4.34
N SER A 327 10.12 -8.67 -4.41
CA SER A 327 10.90 -8.26 -3.26
C SER A 327 11.23 -6.79 -3.37
N GLN A 328 10.75 -6.01 -2.41
CA GLN A 328 10.93 -4.57 -2.35
C GLN A 328 11.87 -4.19 -1.20
N GLN A 329 12.66 -3.15 -1.44
CA GLN A 329 13.42 -2.49 -0.39
C GLN A 329 12.57 -1.35 0.15
N VAL A 330 12.39 -1.32 1.47
CA VAL A 330 11.63 -0.30 2.19
C VAL A 330 12.49 0.36 3.26
N SER A 331 12.22 1.62 3.55
CA SER A 331 12.95 2.45 4.51
C SER A 331 12.00 2.98 5.57
N ALA A 332 12.25 2.61 6.82
CA ALA A 332 11.43 3.06 7.93
C ALA A 332 11.75 4.52 8.29
N ALA A 333 10.74 5.30 8.66
CA ALA A 333 10.92 6.62 9.25
C ALA A 333 11.18 6.55 10.77
N GLY A 334 10.70 5.47 11.40
CA GLY A 334 10.92 5.15 12.80
C GLY A 334 10.95 3.64 13.02
N VAL A 335 11.38 3.21 14.21
CA VAL A 335 11.35 1.82 14.63
C VAL A 335 10.78 1.74 16.03
N LEU A 336 9.75 0.92 16.21
CA LEU A 336 9.25 0.53 17.52
C LEU A 336 10.16 -0.56 18.10
N THR A 337 10.73 -0.29 19.27
CA THR A 337 11.61 -1.22 20.00
C THR A 337 10.97 -1.64 21.32
N GLY A 338 11.55 -2.66 21.97
CA GLY A 338 11.11 -3.06 23.32
C GLY A 338 11.22 -1.97 24.39
N THR A 339 11.96 -0.88 24.10
CA THR A 339 12.13 0.28 24.99
C THR A 339 11.35 1.53 24.55
N GLY A 340 10.55 1.44 23.49
CA GLY A 340 9.83 2.57 22.90
C GLY A 340 10.22 2.85 21.44
N GLY A 341 9.69 3.91 20.87
CA GLY A 341 9.97 4.29 19.49
C GLY A 341 11.25 5.10 19.34
N ALA A 342 11.97 4.87 18.24
CA ALA A 342 13.17 5.60 17.86
C ALA A 342 13.07 6.07 16.41
N SER A 343 13.63 7.23 16.09
CA SER A 343 13.78 7.65 14.69
C SER A 343 14.76 6.75 13.95
N ALA A 344 14.48 6.44 12.69
CA ALA A 344 15.42 5.74 11.83
C ALA A 344 16.51 6.72 11.34
N GLY A 345 17.47 7.05 12.21
CA GLY A 345 18.73 7.67 11.77
C GLY A 345 19.50 6.69 10.89
N GLY A 346 20.23 7.18 9.89
CA GLY A 346 20.88 6.44 8.77
C GLY A 346 21.91 5.34 9.07
N ASP A 347 21.81 4.66 10.21
CA ASP A 347 22.64 3.53 10.64
C ASP A 347 21.82 2.26 10.94
N ALA A 348 20.55 2.18 10.51
CA ALA A 348 19.77 0.94 10.56
C ALA A 348 20.14 -0.03 9.42
N ARG A 349 21.44 -0.22 9.14
CA ARG A 349 21.89 -1.43 8.46
C ARG A 349 21.95 -2.54 9.50
N THR A 350 20.90 -3.36 9.51
CA THR A 350 20.92 -4.75 10.00
C THR A 350 21.69 -4.96 11.32
N SER A 351 21.00 -4.91 12.45
CA SER A 351 21.44 -5.63 13.65
C SER A 351 21.22 -7.14 13.48
N GLY A 352 21.88 -7.72 12.47
CA GLY A 352 22.22 -9.13 12.46
C GLY A 352 23.37 -9.32 13.43
N ALA A 353 23.14 -10.09 14.48
CA ALA A 353 24.18 -10.50 15.41
C ALA A 353 25.34 -11.17 14.64
N SER A 354 26.46 -10.46 14.48
CA SER A 354 27.68 -11.03 13.93
C SER A 354 28.47 -11.71 15.04
N SER A 355 28.36 -13.04 15.07
CA SER A 355 29.30 -13.91 15.77
C SER A 355 30.70 -13.72 15.17
N THR A 356 31.67 -13.54 16.05
CA THR A 356 33.11 -13.46 15.82
C THR A 356 33.63 -14.43 14.75
N GLY A 357 34.22 -13.90 13.68
CA GLY A 357 34.97 -14.63 12.66
C GLY A 357 36.04 -13.74 12.05
N THR A 358 37.29 -14.07 12.31
CA THR A 358 38.52 -13.34 11.97
C THR A 358 38.67 -13.09 10.45
N LEU A 359 38.93 -11.83 10.05
CA LEU A 359 39.33 -11.44 8.69
C LEU A 359 40.85 -11.59 8.49
N PRO A 360 41.34 -12.04 7.32
CA PRO A 360 42.64 -11.63 6.82
C PRO A 360 42.49 -10.46 5.83
N ALA A 361 43.39 -9.48 5.98
CA ALA A 361 43.40 -8.20 5.29
C ALA A 361 43.65 -8.30 3.78
N SER A 362 42.88 -7.54 2.98
CA SER A 362 43.20 -7.22 1.59
C SER A 362 43.46 -5.72 1.43
N ARG A 363 44.63 -5.43 0.83
CA ARG A 363 45.20 -4.11 0.61
C ARG A 363 44.40 -3.27 -0.40
N SER A 364 44.40 -1.97 -0.11
CA SER A 364 43.98 -0.85 -0.95
C SER A 364 44.60 -0.86 -2.35
N MET A 365 43.79 -0.58 -3.39
CA MET A 365 44.29 -0.15 -4.70
C MET A 365 43.66 1.19 -5.06
N VAL A 366 44.54 2.20 -5.13
CA VAL A 366 44.32 3.54 -5.66
C VAL A 366 44.45 3.47 -7.18
N SER A 367 43.52 4.15 -7.88
CA SER A 367 43.53 4.36 -9.32
C SER A 367 44.68 5.31 -9.70
N SER A 368 45.51 4.92 -10.68
CA SER A 368 46.34 5.87 -11.43
C SER A 368 46.67 5.32 -12.81
N THR A 369 46.30 6.12 -13.80
CA THR A 369 46.60 6.04 -15.23
C THR A 369 48.09 6.20 -15.53
N MET A 370 48.69 5.33 -16.37
CA MET A 370 49.44 5.72 -17.58
C MET A 370 50.18 4.55 -18.25
N ALA A 371 50.11 4.58 -19.59
CA ALA A 371 51.12 4.22 -20.59
C ALA A 371 51.83 2.86 -20.51
N MET A 372 51.51 2.03 -21.51
CA MET A 372 52.17 0.78 -21.86
C MET A 372 53.38 1.09 -22.78
N THR A 373 54.58 0.68 -22.36
CA THR A 373 55.77 0.55 -23.24
C THR A 373 56.13 -0.94 -23.39
N VAL A 374 56.50 -1.28 -24.62
CA VAL A 374 56.73 -2.63 -25.15
C VAL A 374 58.14 -3.13 -24.83
N SER A 375 58.29 -4.42 -24.52
CA SER A 375 59.44 -5.20 -25.03
C SER A 375 59.19 -6.73 -24.96
N LEU A 376 59.37 -7.36 -26.13
CA LEU A 376 59.42 -8.80 -26.39
C LEU A 376 60.45 -9.55 -25.52
N SER A 377 60.18 -10.82 -25.20
CA SER A 377 61.01 -11.92 -25.72
C SER A 377 60.41 -13.32 -25.49
N ALA A 378 60.49 -14.09 -26.58
CA ALA A 378 60.79 -15.51 -26.72
C ALA A 378 59.94 -16.59 -26.05
N ALA A 379 59.45 -17.44 -26.95
CA ALA A 379 58.73 -18.69 -26.76
C ALA A 379 59.60 -19.84 -26.24
N THR A 380 58.94 -20.83 -25.64
CA THR A 380 59.18 -22.26 -25.90
C THR A 380 57.90 -23.07 -25.66
N SER A 381 57.70 -24.05 -26.54
CA SER A 381 56.63 -25.06 -26.65
C SER A 381 56.60 -26.02 -25.44
N LEU A 382 55.59 -26.87 -25.17
CA LEU A 382 54.83 -27.86 -25.95
C LEU A 382 53.48 -28.10 -25.23
N ALA A 383 52.33 -28.08 -25.90
CA ALA A 383 51.64 -29.23 -26.50
C ALA A 383 51.35 -30.42 -25.56
N ALA A 384 50.08 -30.62 -25.20
CA ALA A 384 49.36 -31.89 -25.37
C ALA A 384 47.87 -31.70 -25.06
N TRP A 385 47.05 -31.97 -26.08
CA TRP A 385 45.61 -32.15 -25.99
C TRP A 385 45.30 -33.48 -25.29
N ASN A 386 44.13 -33.57 -24.65
CA ASN A 386 43.19 -34.64 -24.95
C ASN A 386 41.79 -34.31 -24.43
N TRP A 387 40.85 -34.38 -25.36
CA TRP A 387 39.43 -34.50 -25.13
C TRP A 387 39.11 -35.91 -24.65
N TRP A 388 38.17 -36.05 -23.71
CA TRP A 388 36.91 -36.80 -23.85
C TRP A 388 35.89 -36.18 -22.90
#